data_AF-A0A967T4D2-F1
#
_entry.id   AF-A0A967T4D2-F1
#
_cell.length_a   1.000
_cell.length_b   1.000
_cell.length_c   1.000
_cell.angle_alpha   90.00
_cell.angle_beta   90.00
_cell.angle_gamma   90.00
#
_symmetry.space_group_name_H-M   'P 1'
#
loop_
_entity.id
_entity.type
_entity.pdbx_description
1 polymer ?
#
loop_
_entity_poly.entity_id
_entity_poly.type
_entity_poly.pdbx_seq_one_letter_code
_entity_poly.pdbx_strand_id
1 'polypeptide(L)' 'MGRYPYLPPFRQERETDRSMIRKAMEETDVWHLGERQFGELSGGERQLVVLASALAQEPQILLL' A
#
# COMPACT_ATOMS: atom_id res chain seq x y z
N MET A 1 4.35 -5.51 -1.17
CA MET A 1 3.77 -5.46 -2.54
C MET A 1 3.51 -4.04 -3.06
N GLY A 2 3.36 -3.00 -2.22
CA GLY A 2 3.27 -1.62 -2.71
C GLY A 2 4.59 -1.05 -3.24
N ARG A 3 5.71 -1.20 -2.52
CA ARG A 3 7.03 -0.64 -2.92
C ARG A 3 7.94 -1.58 -3.70
N TYR A 4 7.48 -2.79 -4.03
CA TYR A 4 8.27 -3.82 -4.70
C TYR A 4 8.91 -3.37 -6.03
N PRO A 5 8.26 -2.52 -6.86
CA PRO A 5 8.88 -1.99 -8.08
C PRO A 5 10.11 -1.11 -7.84
N TYR A 6 10.26 -0.52 -6.64
CA TYR A 6 11.36 0.39 -6.28
C TYR A 6 12.44 -0.30 -5.43
N LEU A 7 12.26 -1.57 -5.08
CA LEU A 7 13.23 -2.35 -4.31
C LEU A 7 14.19 -3.08 -5.28
N PRO A 8 15.51 -2.87 -5.18
CA PRO A 8 16.49 -3.72 -5.85
C PRO A 8 16.32 -5.20 -5.46
N PRO A 9 16.69 -6.15 -6.33
CA PRO A 9 16.68 -7.57 -5.97
C PRO A 9 17.42 -7.81 -4.65
N PHE A 10 16.83 -8.63 -3.77
CA PHE A 10 17.41 -9.05 -2.49
C PHE A 10 17.58 -7.95 -1.41
N ARG A 11 16.95 -6.78 -1.58
CA ARG A 11 16.96 -5.73 -0.55
C ARG A 11 15.79 -5.90 0.44
N GLN A 12 16.08 -5.85 1.73
CA GLN A 12 15.10 -5.84 2.80
C GLN A 12 14.37 -4.47 2.85
N GLU A 13 13.07 -4.46 3.16
CA GLU A 13 12.30 -3.22 3.38
C GLU A 13 12.98 -2.34 4.43
N ARG A 14 13.18 -1.06 4.10
CA ARG A 14 13.70 -0.04 5.02
C ARG A 14 12.58 0.49 5.89
N GLU A 15 12.95 1.07 7.03
CA GLU A 15 12.02 1.81 7.91
C GLU A 15 11.21 2.88 7.16
N THR A 16 11.85 3.53 6.18
CA THR A 16 11.20 4.49 5.28
C THR A 16 10.07 3.85 4.47
N ASP A 17 10.24 2.63 3.98
CA ASP A 17 9.21 1.93 3.20
C ASP A 17 7.98 1.67 4.05
N ARG A 18 8.19 1.24 5.31
CA ARG A 18 7.12 1.01 6.28
C ARG A 18 6.37 2.30 6.61
N SER A 19 7.07 3.42 6.78
CA SER A 19 6.43 4.71 7.04
C SER A 19 5.53 5.18 5.88
N MET A 20 5.95 4.92 4.63
CA MET A 20 5.17 5.31 3.44
C MET A 20 3.96 4.42 3.25
N ILE A 21 4.11 3.12 3.47
CA ILE A 21 2.98 2.18 3.45
C ILE A 21 1.95 2.60 4.51
N ARG A 22 2.39 2.88 5.74
CA ARG A 22 1.50 3.35 6.81
C ARG A 22 0.78 4.63 6.43
N LYS A 23 1.51 5.64 5.95
CA LYS A 23 0.93 6.92 5.53
C LYS A 23 -0.13 6.73 4.43
N ALA A 24 0.18 5.95 3.39
CA ALA A 24 -0.76 5.69 2.31
C ALA A 24 -2.02 4.94 2.80
N MET A 25 -1.84 3.98 3.71
CA MET A 25 -2.97 3.26 4.30
C MET A 25 -3.83 4.14 5.21
N GLU A 26 -3.23 5.10 5.92
CA GLU A 26 -3.97 6.11 6.71
C GLU A 26 -4.71 7.09 5.78
N GLU A 27 -4.12 7.53 4.67
CA GLU A 27 -4.73 8.44 3.69
C GLU A 27 -5.95 7.84 2.98
N THR A 28 -5.94 6.53 2.73
CA THR A 28 -7.09 5.82 2.11
C THR A 28 -8.04 5.19 3.12
N ASP A 29 -7.84 5.45 4.42
CA ASP A 29 -8.61 4.87 5.52
C ASP A 29 -8.69 3.32 5.49
N VAL A 30 -7.56 2.67 5.24
CA VAL A 30 -7.45 1.19 5.24
C VAL A 30 -6.43 0.67 6.25
N TRP A 31 -5.82 1.54 7.06
CA TRP A 31 -4.85 1.12 8.09
C TRP A 31 -5.46 0.08 9.05
N HIS A 32 -6.72 0.27 9.41
CA HIS A 32 -7.47 -0.63 10.28
C HIS A 32 -7.73 -2.02 9.67
N LEU A 33 -7.48 -2.21 8.37
CA LEU A 33 -7.61 -3.48 7.65
C LEU A 33 -6.31 -4.29 7.63
N GLY A 34 -5.20 -3.75 8.16
CA GLY A 34 -3.86 -4.33 8.00
C GLY A 34 -3.66 -5.75 8.54
N GLU A 35 -4.50 -6.19 9.48
CA GLU A 35 -4.47 -7.54 10.06
C GLU A 35 -5.40 -8.54 9.36
N ARG A 36 -6.25 -8.07 8.43
CA ARG A 36 -7.21 -8.91 7.69
C ARG A 36 -6.56 -9.47 6.43
N GLN A 37 -6.95 -10.68 6.04
CA GLN A 37 -6.50 -11.21 4.76
C GLN A 37 -7.20 -10.47 3.62
N PHE A 38 -6.50 -10.23 2.51
CA PHE A 38 -7.08 -9.52 1.36
C PHE A 38 -8.37 -10.18 0.82
N GLY A 39 -8.47 -11.50 0.92
CA GLY A 39 -9.67 -12.27 0.54
C GLY A 39 -10.89 -12.01 1.43
N GLU A 40 -10.70 -11.53 2.65
CA GLU A 40 -11.78 -11.24 3.62
C GLU A 40 -12.36 -9.83 3.46
N LEU A 41 -11.74 -9.01 2.60
CA LEU A 41 -12.18 -7.65 2.33
C LEU A 41 -13.35 -7.64 1.33
N SER A 42 -14.30 -6.72 1.53
CA SER A 42 -15.34 -6.37 0.56
C SER A 42 -14.74 -5.77 -0.71
N GLY A 43 -15.53 -5.69 -1.79
CA GLY A 43 -15.05 -5.12 -3.06
C GLY A 43 -14.55 -3.68 -2.93
N GLY A 44 -15.26 -2.83 -2.18
CA GLY A 44 -14.86 -1.45 -1.92
C GLY A 44 -13.58 -1.33 -1.09
N GLU A 45 -13.47 -2.13 -0.02
CA GLU A 45 -12.25 -2.20 0.79
C GLU A 45 -11.05 -2.65 -0.05
N ARG A 46 -11.22 -3.67 -0.91
CA ARG A 46 -10.15 -4.12 -1.83
C ARG A 46 -9.72 -3.01 -2.77
N GLN A 47 -10.65 -2.25 -3.33
CA GLN A 47 -10.34 -1.12 -4.22
C GLN A 47 -9.54 -0.04 -3.49
N LEU A 48 -9.91 0.29 -2.25
CA LEU A 48 -9.16 1.23 -1.41
C LEU A 48 -7.77 0.71 -1.03
N VAL A 49 -7.62 -0.59 -0.73
CA VAL A 49 -6.31 -1.20 -0.46
C VAL A 49 -5.41 -1.18 -1.71
N VAL A 50 -5.97 -1.43 -2.89
CA VAL A 50 -5.24 -1.29 -4.16
C VAL A 50 -4.79 0.16 -4.35
N LEU A 51 -5.67 1.14 -4.11
CA LEU A 51 -5.33 2.55 -4.15
C LEU A 51 -4.19 2.90 -3.17
N ALA A 52 -4.27 2.44 -1.93
CA ALA A 52 -3.23 2.63 -0.91
C ALA A 52 -1.87 2.07 -1.39
N SER A 53 -1.89 0.90 -2.02
CA SER A 53 -0.69 0.25 -2.55
C SER A 53 -0.07 1.03 -3.72
N ALA A 54 -0.88 1.71 -4.52
CA ALA A 54 -0.43 2.61 -5.57
C ALA A 54 0.10 3.93 -5.00
N LEU A 55 -0.53 4.51 -3.98
CA LEU A 55 -0.06 5.73 -3.33
C LEU A 55 1.27 5.53 -2.57
N ALA A 56 1.48 4.35 -1.96
CA ALA A 56 2.73 4.00 -1.28
C ALA A 56 3.96 3.97 -2.22
N GLN A 57 3.74 4.01 -3.53
CA GLN A 57 4.79 4.14 -4.55
C GLN A 57 5.23 5.59 -4.78
N GLU A 58 4.57 6.56 -4.16
CA GLU A 58 4.77 7.99 -4.38
C GLU A 58 4.71 8.38 -5.88
N PRO A 59 3.65 7.97 -6.61
CA PRO A 59 3.56 8.27 -8.03
C PRO A 59 3.36 9.77 -8.25
N GLN A 60 3.99 10.32 -9.30
CA GLN A 60 3.73 11.70 -9.71
C GLN A 60 2.34 11.86 -10.35
N ILE A 61 1.84 10.80 -10.99
CA ILE A 61 0.53 10.73 -11.65
C ILE A 61 -0.09 9.38 -11.34
N LEU A 62 -1.35 9.38 -10.94
CA LEU A 62 -2.14 8.18 -10.71
C LEU A 62 -3.30 8.13 -11.71
N LEU A 63 -3.41 7.01 -12.44
CA LEU A 63 -4.50 6.75 -13.39
C LEU A 63 -5.45 5.73 -12.76
N LEU A 64 -6.74 6.06 -12.74
CA LEU A 64 -7.80 5.31 -12.08
C LEU A 64 -8.83 4.80 -13.09
#